data_AF-A0A6X7TVN5-F1
#
_entry.id   AF-A0A6X7TVN5-F1
#
_cell.length_a   1.000
_cell.length_b   1.000
_cell.length_c   1.000
_cell.angle_alpha   90.00
_cell.angle_beta   90.00
_cell.angle_gamma   90.00
#
_symmetry.space_group_name_H-M   'P 1'
#
loop_
_entity.id
_entity.type
_entity.pdbx_description
1 polymer ?
#
loop_
_entity_poly.entity_id
_entity_poly.type
_entity_poly.pdbx_seq_one_letter_code
_entity_poly.pdbx_strand_id
1 'polypeptide(L)'
;GILYSDGTDELSKDYQQSYAWFSVAFYNGFKEADTSRNVIMGKLETKEIEKAKALSTEYIEKYHTNLNGDDTDRDKECKHLYP
;
A
#
# COMPACT_ATOMS: atom_id res chain seq x y z
N GLY A 1 3.85 5.56 1.07
CA GLY A 1 4.79 4.64 0.39
C GLY A 1 6.15 5.30 0.31
N ILE A 2 6.32 6.23 -0.64
CA ILE A 2 7.61 6.85 -1.02
C ILE A 2 8.43 7.37 0.17
N LEU A 3 7.82 8.16 1.06
CA LEU A 3 8.55 8.72 2.22
C LEU A 3 9.20 7.62 3.09
N TYR A 4 8.52 6.50 3.30
CA TYR A 4 9.04 5.38 4.06
C TYR A 4 10.01 4.50 3.26
N SER A 5 9.94 4.48 1.92
CA SER A 5 10.93 3.77 1.10
C SER A 5 12.26 4.50 1.04
N ASP A 6 12.20 5.82 0.96
CA ASP A 6 13.37 6.66 0.70
C ASP A 6 13.98 7.17 2.01
N GLY A 7 13.14 7.33 3.04
CA GLY A 7 13.53 7.92 4.31
C GLY A 7 13.84 9.41 4.16
N THR A 8 14.11 10.05 5.29
CA THR A 8 14.61 11.42 5.41
C THR A 8 15.61 11.48 6.57
N ASP A 9 16.18 12.65 6.84
CA ASP A 9 17.06 12.85 7.99
C ASP A 9 16.34 12.62 9.33
N GLU A 10 15.04 12.94 9.41
CA GLU A 10 14.23 12.70 10.61
C GLU A 10 13.46 11.36 10.61
N LEU A 11 13.35 10.68 9.46
CA LEU A 11 12.57 9.45 9.32
C LEU A 11 13.40 8.33 8.68
N SER A 12 13.70 7.31 9.47
CA SER A 12 14.35 6.10 8.97
C SER A 12 13.49 5.36 7.94
N LYS A 13 14.15 4.72 6.98
CA LYS A 13 13.49 3.85 6.01
C LYS A 13 12.75 2.73 6.73
N ASP A 14 11.50 2.53 6.34
CA ASP A 14 10.65 1.45 6.84
C ASP A 14 9.95 0.82 5.64
N TYR A 15 10.54 -0.24 5.13
CA TYR A 15 9.99 -0.95 3.97
C TYR A 15 8.65 -1.64 4.28
N GLN A 16 8.38 -1.98 5.54
CA GLN A 16 7.09 -2.58 5.91
C GLN A 16 5.98 -1.52 5.84
N GLN A 17 6.20 -0.33 6.38
CA GLN A 17 5.25 0.78 6.25
C GLN A 17 5.13 1.30 4.81
N SER A 18 6.25 1.33 4.07
CA SER A 18 6.23 1.68 2.66
C SER A 18 5.30 0.74 1.86
N TYR A 19 5.48 -0.57 2.03
CA TYR A 19 4.66 -1.59 1.41
C TYR A 19 3.18 -1.41 1.78
N ALA A 20 2.88 -1.26 3.07
CA ALA A 20 1.50 -1.09 3.54
C ALA A 20 0.80 0.10 2.89
N TRP A 21 1.45 1.26 2.83
CA TRP A 21 0.87 2.44 2.17
C TRP A 21 0.73 2.31 0.66
N PHE A 22 1.66 1.63 -0.03
CA PHE A 22 1.48 1.34 -1.46
C PHE A 22 0.34 0.35 -1.69
N SER A 23 0.15 -0.63 -0.81
CA SER A 23 -0.99 -1.54 -0.87
C SER A 23 -2.33 -0.84 -0.68
N VAL A 24 -2.43 0.16 0.22
CA VAL A 24 -3.62 1.01 0.32
C VAL A 24 -3.88 1.78 -0.97
N ALA A 25 -2.85 2.42 -1.53
CA ALA A 25 -2.98 3.17 -2.77
C ALA A 25 -3.44 2.27 -3.94
N PHE A 26 -2.84 1.07 -4.04
CA PHE A 26 -3.24 0.08 -5.04
C PHE A 26 -4.68 -0.41 -4.82
N TYR A 27 -5.07 -0.72 -3.59
CA TYR A 27 -6.43 -1.12 -3.23
C TYR A 27 -7.46 -0.05 -3.60
N ASN A 28 -7.12 1.22 -3.35
CA ASN A 28 -7.97 2.34 -3.74
C ASN A 28 -8.02 2.53 -5.26
N GLY A 29 -7.14 1.86 -6.03
CA GLY A 29 -7.18 1.76 -7.50
C GLY A 29 -6.01 2.44 -8.23
N PHE A 30 -4.97 2.88 -7.52
CA PHE A 30 -3.78 3.49 -8.14
C PHE A 30 -2.84 2.39 -8.60
N LYS A 31 -2.97 1.96 -9.86
CA LYS A 31 -2.37 0.72 -10.38
C LYS A 31 -0.84 0.74 -10.33
N GLU A 32 -0.23 1.90 -10.52
CA GLU A 32 1.22 2.12 -10.46
C GLU A 32 1.80 1.80 -9.07
N ALA A 33 0.98 1.84 -8.01
CA ALA A 33 1.41 1.40 -6.70
C ALA A 33 1.72 -0.10 -6.64
N ASP A 34 1.20 -0.93 -7.56
CA ASP A 34 1.54 -2.35 -7.61
C ASP A 34 3.02 -2.58 -7.93
N THR A 35 3.53 -1.85 -8.92
CA THR A 35 4.96 -1.88 -9.24
C THR A 35 5.80 -1.44 -8.05
N SER A 36 5.36 -0.39 -7.35
CA SER A 36 6.08 0.13 -6.18
C SER A 36 6.11 -0.88 -5.02
N ARG A 37 4.97 -1.50 -4.66
CA ARG A 37 4.95 -2.53 -3.60
C ARG A 37 5.79 -3.76 -3.97
N ASN A 38 5.83 -4.15 -5.24
CA ASN A 38 6.67 -5.27 -5.70
C ASN A 38 8.17 -4.96 -5.58
N VAL A 39 8.59 -3.74 -5.92
CA VAL A 39 9.97 -3.28 -5.67
C VAL A 39 10.33 -3.33 -4.19
N ILE A 40 9.40 -2.95 -3.31
CA ILE A 40 9.61 -2.99 -1.87
C ILE A 40 9.71 -4.44 -1.35
N MET A 41 8.91 -5.38 -1.85
CA MET A 41 9.06 -6.80 -1.46
C MET A 41 10.44 -7.36 -1.80
N GLY A 42 11.05 -6.93 -2.91
CA GLY A 42 12.41 -7.32 -3.28
C GLY A 42 13.50 -6.82 -2.31
N LYS A 43 13.16 -5.91 -1.38
CA LYS A 43 14.08 -5.35 -0.37
C LYS A 43 13.89 -5.96 1.02
N LEU A 44 12.90 -6.83 1.20
CA LEU A 44 12.52 -7.41 2.49
C LEU A 44 12.86 -8.90 2.54
N GLU A 45 13.16 -9.42 3.74
CA GLU A 45 13.23 -10.87 3.95
C GLU A 45 11.82 -11.49 3.98
N THR A 46 11.70 -12.79 3.72
CA THR A 46 10.40 -13.51 3.72
C THR A 46 9.56 -13.25 4.97
N LYS A 47 10.18 -13.27 6.15
CA LYS A 47 9.52 -13.01 7.44
C LYS A 47 9.00 -11.58 7.56
N GLU A 48 9.64 -10.62 6.90
CA GLU A 48 9.25 -9.22 6.90
C GLU A 48 8.19 -8.93 5.84
N ILE A 49 8.19 -9.68 4.73
CA ILE A 49 7.12 -9.64 3.73
C ILE A 49 5.80 -10.06 4.37
N GLU A 50 5.78 -11.11 5.20
CA GLU A 50 4.57 -11.54 5.91
C GLU A 50 4.04 -10.45 6.85
N LYS A 51 4.93 -9.79 7.61
CA LYS A 51 4.57 -8.67 8.48
C LYS A 51 4.05 -7.47 7.68
N ALA A 52 4.70 -7.12 6.58
CA ALA A 52 4.30 -6.03 5.71
C ALA A 52 2.92 -6.28 5.08
N LYS A 53 2.63 -7.53 4.70
CA LYS A 53 1.30 -7.94 4.21
C LYS A 53 0.24 -7.82 5.29
N ALA A 54 0.49 -8.33 6.50
CA ALA A 54 -0.44 -8.20 7.61
C ALA A 54 -0.74 -6.72 7.93
N LEU A 55 0.31 -5.90 8.04
CA LEU A 55 0.19 -4.45 8.25
C LEU A 55 -0.61 -3.77 7.12
N SER A 56 -0.41 -4.22 5.87
CA SER A 56 -1.16 -3.67 4.74
C SER A 56 -2.65 -3.95 4.82
N THR A 57 -3.06 -5.13 5.32
CA THR A 57 -4.46 -5.47 5.55
C THR A 57 -5.08 -4.53 6.58
N GLU A 58 -4.41 -4.31 7.71
CA GLU A 58 -4.86 -3.38 8.76
C GLU A 58 -5.01 -1.95 8.20
N TYR A 59 -4.07 -1.51 7.38
CA TYR A 59 -4.10 -0.17 6.79
C TYR A 59 -5.22 -0.03 5.76
N ILE A 60 -5.47 -1.06 4.94
CA ILE A 60 -6.58 -1.06 3.99
C ILE A 60 -7.89 -0.99 4.77
N GLU A 61 -8.10 -1.82 5.78
CA GLU A 61 -9.32 -1.78 6.60
C GLU A 61 -9.56 -0.39 7.21
N LYS A 62 -8.49 0.29 7.66
CA LYS A 62 -8.59 1.60 8.30
C LYS A 62 -8.68 2.79 7.34
N TYR A 63 -8.01 2.72 6.19
CA TYR A 63 -7.77 3.87 5.30
C TYR A 63 -8.20 3.63 3.85
N HIS A 64 -8.90 2.53 3.54
CA HIS A 64 -9.55 2.40 2.25
C HIS A 64 -10.53 3.57 2.06
N THR A 65 -10.62 4.07 0.83
CA THR A 65 -11.65 5.05 0.48
C THR A 65 -13.01 4.40 0.61
N ASN A 66 -13.85 4.96 1.48
CA ASN A 66 -15.24 4.56 1.61
C ASN A 66 -16.03 5.26 0.49
N LEU A 67 -16.56 4.48 -0.46
CA LEU A 67 -17.21 4.96 -1.70
C LEU A 67 -18.50 5.77 -1.49
N ASN A 68 -18.83 6.17 -0.26
CA ASN A 68 -20.06 6.90 0.10
C ASN A 68 -19.85 8.41 0.33
N GLY A 69 -18.63 8.92 0.18
CA GLY A 69 -18.39 10.36 0.13
C GLY A 69 -18.24 10.80 -1.32
N ASP A 70 -19.30 11.39 -1.86
CA ASP A 70 -19.42 12.52 -2.82
C ASP A 70 -18.32 12.85 -3.88
N ASP A 71 -17.09 12.39 -3.78
CA ASP A 71 -16.03 12.71 -4.74
C ASP A 71 -16.30 12.01 -6.08
N THR A 72 -17.05 12.70 -6.93
CA THR A 72 -17.23 12.43 -8.36
C THR A 72 -15.88 12.16 -9.00
N ASP A 73 -15.86 11.09 -9.81
CA ASP A 73 -14.80 10.71 -10.75
C ASP A 73 -13.83 9.59 -10.32
N ARG A 74 -14.38 8.50 -9.77
CA ARG A 74 -13.66 7.21 -9.77
C ARG A 74 -14.54 6.01 -10.03
N ASP A 75 -15.49 6.15 -10.95
CA ASP A 75 -16.20 5.01 -11.52
C ASP A 75 -15.29 4.30 -12.52
N LYS A 76 -14.63 3.23 -12.07
CA LYS A 76 -14.77 1.86 -12.61
C LYS A 76 -13.58 0.96 -12.26
N GLU A 77 -13.96 -0.18 -11.68
CA GLU A 77 -13.23 -1.44 -11.57
C GLU A 77 -12.00 -1.50 -10.66
N CYS A 78 -12.19 -2.12 -9.49
CA CYS A 78 -11.43 -3.32 -9.16
C CYS A 78 -12.12 -4.13 -8.04
N LYS A 79 -13.29 -4.69 -8.34
CA LYS A 79 -13.80 -5.87 -7.60
C LYS A 79 -13.11 -7.12 -8.15
N HIS A 80 -11.79 -7.23 -8.02
CA HIS A 80 -11.16 -8.54 -8.15
C HIS A 80 -9.75 -8.57 -7.55
N LEU A 81 -9.52 -9.60 -6.72
CA LEU A 81 -8.24 -10.21 -6.36
C LEU A 81 -7.39 -9.48 -5.32
N TYR A 82 -7.69 -9.75 -4.05
CA TYR A 82 -6.65 -10.27 -3.17
C TYR A 82 -6.98 -11.74 -2.86
N PRO A 83 -6.03 -12.68 -3.02
CA PRO A 83 -6.20 -14.07 -2.59
C PRO A 83 -6.26 -14.20 -1.07
#